data_AF-A0A8S3FXA4-F1
#
_entry.id   AF-A0A8S3FXA4-F1
#
_cell.length_a   1.000
_cell.length_b   1.000
_cell.length_c   1.000
_cell.angle_alpha   90.00
_cell.angle_beta   90.00
_cell.angle_gamma   90.00
#
_symmetry.space_group_name_H-M   'P 1'
#
loop_
_entity.id
_entity.type
_entity.pdbx_description
1 polymer ?
#
loop_
_entity_poly.entity_id
_entity_poly.type
_entity_poly.pdbx_seq_one_letter_code
_entity_poly.pdbx_strand_id
1 'polypeptide(L)'
;MAVSKLFWSERRIDKAREWFNRTVKLETDNGDCWTAFYKFELMNGTEQQQADIKQKCISFEPRHGELWCRIAKDVKNWKLKTGDILELCATQMPIPN
;
A
#
# COMPACT_ATOMS: atom_id res chain seq x y z
N MET A 1 -3.84 -6.42 8.33
CA MET A 1 -2.96 -5.22 8.39
C MET A 1 -2.23 -4.97 9.73
N ALA A 2 -2.84 -5.22 10.90
CA ALA A 2 -2.25 -4.83 12.21
C ALA A 2 -0.88 -5.49 12.51
N VAL A 3 -0.74 -6.78 12.20
CA VAL A 3 0.50 -7.54 12.43
C VAL A 3 1.67 -7.00 11.57
N SER A 4 1.41 -6.63 10.32
CA SER A 4 2.44 -6.06 9.43
C SER A 4 2.93 -4.70 9.92
N LYS A 5 2.02 -3.85 10.43
CA LYS A 5 2.38 -2.57 11.05
C LYS A 5 3.21 -2.76 12.32
N LEU A 6 2.86 -3.75 13.14
CA LEU A 6 3.61 -4.08 14.35
C LEU A 6 5.05 -4.50 14.02
N PHE A 7 5.25 -5.39 13.05
CA PHE A 7 6.60 -5.78 12.62
C PHE A 7 7.39 -4.63 12.00
N TRP A 8 6.71 -3.70 11.33
CA TRP A 8 7.34 -2.48 10.82
C TRP A 8 7.87 -1.60 11.95
N SER A 9 7.07 -1.36 13.00
CA SER A 9 7.53 -0.63 14.20
C SER A 9 8.64 -1.36 14.95
N GLU A 10 8.63 -2.70 14.99
CA GLU A 10 9.70 -3.51 15.59
C GLU A 10 10.98 -3.58 14.74
N ARG A 11 11.08 -2.84 13.62
CA ARG A 11 12.21 -2.86 12.67
C ARG A 11 12.53 -4.26 12.10
N ARG A 12 11.57 -5.17 12.09
CA ARG A 12 11.73 -6.56 11.64
C ARG A 12 11.34 -6.67 10.15
N ILE A 13 12.18 -6.13 9.28
CA ILE A 13 11.89 -5.90 7.86
C ILE A 13 11.55 -7.18 7.09
N ASP A 14 12.35 -8.25 7.22
CA ASP A 14 12.07 -9.53 6.55
C ASP A 14 10.70 -10.11 6.89
N LYS A 15 10.39 -10.18 8.19
CA LYS A 15 9.09 -10.68 8.65
C LYS A 15 7.97 -9.75 8.24
N ALA A 16 8.14 -8.44 8.39
CA ALA A 16 7.14 -7.45 7.97
C ALA A 16 6.78 -7.63 6.50
N ARG A 17 7.78 -7.76 5.62
CA ARG A 17 7.59 -7.98 4.19
C ARG A 17 6.80 -9.26 3.89
N GLU A 18 7.13 -10.36 4.56
CA GLU A 18 6.41 -11.62 4.37
C GLU A 18 4.94 -11.48 4.81
N TRP A 19 4.69 -10.82 5.94
CA TRP A 19 3.35 -10.54 6.44
C TRP A 19 2.57 -9.56 5.58
N PHE A 20 3.21 -8.54 5.00
CA PHE A 20 2.59 -7.65 4.02
C PHE A 20 2.18 -8.41 2.76
N ASN A 21 3.06 -9.25 2.20
CA ASN A 21 2.73 -10.09 1.05
C ASN A 21 1.54 -11.03 1.33
N ARG A 22 1.46 -11.61 2.53
CA ARG A 22 0.30 -12.41 2.93
C ARG A 22 -0.97 -11.56 3.07
N THR A 23 -0.86 -10.37 3.65
CA THR A 23 -1.99 -9.45 3.86
C THR A 23 -2.57 -9.00 2.53
N VAL A 24 -1.75 -8.54 1.58
CA VAL A 24 -2.23 -8.08 0.26
C VAL A 24 -2.79 -9.23 -0.59
N LYS A 25 -2.33 -10.47 -0.38
CA LYS A 25 -2.92 -11.66 -1.02
C LYS A 25 -4.29 -12.04 -0.42
N LEU A 26 -4.49 -11.82 0.87
CA LEU A 26 -5.76 -12.08 1.55
C LEU A 26 -6.78 -10.99 1.26
N GLU A 27 -6.34 -9.73 1.26
CA GLU A 27 -7.16 -8.56 1.03
C GLU A 27 -6.72 -7.83 -0.25
N THR A 28 -6.81 -8.52 -1.39
CA THR A 28 -6.41 -7.97 -2.70
C THR A 28 -7.23 -6.75 -3.10
N ASP A 29 -8.48 -6.68 -2.66
CA ASP A 29 -9.41 -5.58 -2.94
C ASP A 29 -9.20 -4.36 -2.03
N ASN A 30 -8.41 -4.49 -0.96
CA ASN A 30 -8.19 -3.43 0.02
C ASN A 30 -6.96 -2.57 -0.32
N GLY A 31 -7.20 -1.39 -0.89
CA GLY A 31 -6.20 -0.42 -1.33
C GLY A 31 -5.36 0.15 -0.19
N ASP A 32 -5.86 0.19 1.05
CA ASP A 32 -5.05 0.62 2.21
C ASP A 32 -3.93 -0.38 2.48
N CYS A 33 -4.17 -1.68 2.27
CA CYS A 33 -3.16 -2.72 2.44
C CYS A 33 -2.02 -2.55 1.41
N TRP A 34 -2.37 -2.31 0.15
CA TRP A 34 -1.40 -2.01 -0.90
C TRP A 34 -0.62 -0.73 -0.62
N THR A 35 -1.31 0.32 -0.17
CA THR A 35 -0.70 1.60 0.20
C THR A 35 0.35 1.44 1.29
N ALA A 36 0.01 0.73 2.36
CA ALA A 36 0.95 0.50 3.45
C ALA A 36 2.15 -0.34 3.03
N PHE A 37 1.93 -1.32 2.17
CA PHE A 37 3.00 -2.16 1.66
C PHE A 37 3.94 -1.37 0.74
N TYR A 38 3.37 -0.55 -0.15
CA TYR A 38 4.15 0.36 -1.00
C TYR A 38 4.96 1.36 -0.16
N LYS A 39 4.36 1.94 0.88
CA LYS A 39 5.07 2.84 1.80
C LYS A 39 6.19 2.16 2.57
N PHE A 40 5.99 0.91 2.96
CA PHE A 40 7.02 0.10 3.61
C PHE A 40 8.22 -0.14 2.68
N GLU A 41 7.99 -0.49 1.42
CA GLU A 41 9.06 -0.67 0.42
C GLU A 41 9.72 0.65 0.01
N LEU A 42 9.03 1.80 0.09
CA LEU A 42 9.65 3.12 -0.10
C LEU A 42 10.73 3.40 0.96
N MET A 43 10.56 2.88 2.17
CA MET A 43 11.49 3.12 3.28
C MET A 43 12.58 2.07 3.42
N ASN A 44 12.26 0.81 3.11
CA ASN A 44 13.13 -0.33 3.42
C ASN A 44 13.50 -1.17 2.18
N GLY A 45 12.85 -0.95 1.06
CA GLY A 45 12.97 -1.76 -0.16
C GLY A 45 13.77 -1.06 -1.26
N THR A 46 13.99 -1.79 -2.35
CA THR A 46 14.60 -1.25 -3.57
C THR A 46 13.53 -0.74 -4.54
N GLU A 47 13.93 0.12 -5.47
CA GLU A 47 13.03 0.68 -6.50
C GLU A 47 12.32 -0.42 -7.32
N GLN A 48 12.97 -1.57 -7.52
CA GLN A 48 12.38 -2.69 -8.24
C GLN A 48 11.23 -3.35 -7.47
N GLN A 49 11.32 -3.41 -6.14
CA GLN A 49 10.24 -3.94 -5.29
C GLN A 49 9.06 -2.98 -5.23
N GLN A 50 9.34 -1.67 -5.18
CA GLN A 50 8.32 -0.63 -5.26
C GLN A 50 7.57 -0.71 -6.60
N ALA A 51 8.28 -0.90 -7.71
CA ALA A 51 7.71 -1.07 -9.03
C ALA A 51 6.84 -2.34 -9.12
N ASP A 52 7.29 -3.47 -8.56
CA ASP A 52 6.53 -4.72 -8.51
C ASP A 52 5.22 -4.57 -7.72
N ILE A 53 5.24 -3.90 -6.56
CA ILE A 53 4.02 -3.61 -5.79
C ILE A 53 3.09 -2.71 -6.59
N LYS A 54 3.61 -1.67 -7.23
CA LYS A 54 2.81 -0.75 -8.05
C LYS A 54 2.13 -1.51 -9.19
N GLN A 55 2.85 -2.37 -9.89
CA GLN A 55 2.31 -3.24 -10.95
C GLN A 55 1.23 -4.18 -10.42
N LYS A 56 1.48 -4.85 -9.29
CA LYS A 56 0.49 -5.74 -8.66
C LYS A 56 -0.77 -4.97 -8.27
N CYS A 57 -0.62 -3.83 -7.60
CA CYS A 57 -1.75 -2.99 -7.23
C CYS A 57 -2.58 -2.56 -8.45
N ILE A 58 -1.92 -2.16 -9.55
CA ILE A 58 -2.59 -1.85 -10.82
C ILE A 58 -3.32 -3.08 -11.38
N SER A 59 -2.72 -4.26 -11.31
CA SER A 59 -3.34 -5.50 -11.82
C SER A 59 -4.52 -5.99 -10.98
N PHE A 60 -4.51 -5.75 -9.68
CA PHE A 60 -5.59 -6.16 -8.77
C PHE A 60 -6.71 -5.12 -8.68
N GLU A 61 -6.47 -3.87 -9.09
CA GLU A 61 -7.43 -2.76 -9.08
C GLU A 61 -8.25 -2.68 -7.78
N PRO A 62 -7.63 -2.48 -6.62
CA PRO A 62 -8.33 -2.46 -5.35
C PRO A 62 -9.41 -1.36 -5.33
N ARG A 63 -10.61 -1.72 -4.87
CA ARG A 63 -11.75 -0.79 -4.82
C ARG A 63 -12.11 -0.38 -3.40
N HIS A 64 -11.66 -1.15 -2.41
CA HIS A 64 -11.99 -0.95 -1.01
C HIS A 64 -10.81 -0.30 -0.26
N GLY A 65 -11.10 0.24 0.92
CA GLY A 65 -10.15 0.95 1.76
C GLY A 65 -10.65 2.35 2.11
N GLU A 66 -10.43 2.78 3.34
CA GLU A 66 -10.88 4.07 3.86
C GLU A 66 -10.15 5.23 3.20
N LEU A 67 -8.81 5.21 3.17
CA LEU A 67 -8.03 6.25 2.48
C LEU A 67 -8.18 6.11 0.98
N TRP A 68 -8.12 4.88 0.48
CA TRP A 68 -8.25 4.61 -0.95
C TRP A 68 -9.57 5.13 -1.51
N CYS A 69 -10.69 4.81 -0.87
CA CYS A 69 -12.02 5.26 -1.30
C CYS A 69 -12.16 6.77 -1.15
N ARG A 70 -11.56 7.38 -0.11
CA ARG A 70 -11.54 8.83 0.06
C ARG A 70 -10.81 9.54 -1.07
N ILE A 71 -9.65 9.04 -1.49
CA ILE A 71 -8.88 9.63 -2.60
C ILE A 71 -9.57 9.36 -3.94
N ALA A 72 -10.06 8.13 -4.16
CA ALA A 72 -10.72 7.75 -5.41
C ALA A 72 -12.05 8.48 -5.64
N LYS A 73 -12.79 8.80 -4.56
CA LYS A 73 -14.03 9.59 -4.64
C LYS A 73 -13.81 11.09 -4.75
N ASP A 74 -12.58 11.57 -4.59
CA ASP A 74 -12.28 12.99 -4.73
C ASP A 74 -12.44 13.42 -6.20
N VAL A 75 -13.20 14.49 -6.44
CA VAL A 75 -13.51 14.99 -7.79
C VAL A 75 -12.25 15.42 -8.53
N LYS A 76 -11.14 15.73 -7.86
CA LYS A 76 -9.87 16.04 -8.52
C LYS A 76 -9.16 14.80 -9.05
N ASN A 77 -9.45 13.64 -8.47
CA ASN A 77 -8.74 12.39 -8.70
C ASN A 77 -9.49 11.44 -9.65
N TRP A 78 -10.65 11.84 -10.18
CA TRP A 78 -11.50 11.00 -11.03
C TRP A 78 -10.84 10.46 -12.31
N LYS A 79 -9.77 11.11 -12.80
CA LYS A 79 -8.98 10.66 -13.96
C LYS A 79 -7.71 9.91 -13.59
N LEU A 80 -7.36 9.83 -12.31
CA LEU A 80 -6.12 9.22 -11.87
C LEU A 80 -6.20 7.71 -11.97
N LYS A 81 -5.08 7.09 -12.36
CA LYS A 81 -4.99 5.63 -12.43
C LYS A 81 -4.72 5.07 -11.03
N THR A 82 -4.96 3.77 -10.87
CA THR A 82 -4.67 3.01 -9.66
C THR A 82 -3.25 3.27 -9.13
N GLY A 83 -2.26 3.40 -10.02
CA GLY A 83 -0.88 3.73 -9.64
C GLY A 83 -0.71 5.12 -9.02
N ASP A 84 -1.34 6.15 -9.57
CA ASP A 84 -1.28 7.52 -9.04
C ASP A 84 -2.03 7.64 -7.71
N ILE A 85 -3.19 6.97 -7.60
CA ILE A 85 -3.97 6.89 -6.36
C ILE A 85 -3.14 6.23 -5.26
N LEU A 86 -2.39 5.16 -5.58
CA LEU A 86 -1.50 4.50 -4.64
C LEU A 86 -0.41 5.45 -4.11
N GLU A 87 0.22 6.25 -4.97
CA GLU A 87 1.26 7.21 -4.58
C GLU A 87 0.69 8.35 -3.70
N LEU A 88 -0.50 8.85 -4.04
CA LEU A 88 -1.22 9.83 -3.23
C LEU A 88 -1.59 9.27 -1.86
N CYS A 89 -2.15 8.07 -1.82
CA CYS A 89 -2.48 7.36 -0.57
C CYS A 89 -1.21 7.16 0.27
N ALA A 90 -0.09 6.77 -0.34
CA ALA A 90 1.16 6.53 0.37
C ALA A 90 1.75 7.83 0.95
N THR A 91 1.58 8.95 0.25
CA THR A 91 1.97 10.27 0.74
C THR A 91 1.12 10.70 1.94
N GLN A 92 -0.20 10.46 1.88
CA GLN A 92 -1.17 10.80 2.93
C GLN A 92 -1.07 9.88 4.16
N MET A 93 -0.64 8.62 3.98
CA MET A 93 -0.60 7.64 5.05
C MET A 93 0.51 7.97 6.08
N PRO A 94 0.23 8.17 7.37
CA PRO A 94 1.28 8.41 8.36
C PRO A 94 2.13 7.15 8.56
N ILE A 95 3.46 7.32 8.63
CA ILE A 95 4.37 6.25 9.05
C ILE A 95 4.22 6.09 10.56
N PRO A 96 4.01 4.88 11.08
CA PRO A 96 4.03 4.68 12.53
C PRO A 96 5.42 5.06 13.07
N ASN A 97 5.45 6.08 13.94
CA ASN A 97 6.63 6.48 14.74
C ASN A 97 6.90 5.47 15.86
#